data_AF-A0A392UMA8-F1
#
_entry.id   AF-A0A392UMA8-F1
#
_cell.length_a   1.000
_cell.length_b   1.000
_cell.length_c   1.000
_cell.angle_alpha   90.00
_cell.angle_beta   90.00
_cell.angle_gamma   90.00
#
_symmetry.space_group_name_H-M   'P 1'
#
loop_
_entity.id
_entity.type
_entity.pdbx_description
1 polymer ?
#
loop_
_entity_poly.entity_id
_entity_poly.type
_entity_poly.pdbx_seq_one_letter_code
_entity_poly.pdbx_strand_id
1 'polypeptide(L)' 'SVSISPVLTHSNYHAWARSMRRALGAKNKFDFVDGTIPVPDLFDPSYKAWSRCNMIVHSWIMNSVEDSIA' A
#
# COMPACT_ATOMS: atom_id res chain seq x y z
N SER A 1 -13.13 1.54 1.34
CA SER A 1 -11.92 2.37 1.50
C SER A 1 -11.18 1.93 2.75
N VAL A 2 -9.88 2.21 2.84
CA VAL A 2 -9.08 2.06 4.07
C VAL A 2 -8.75 3.47 4.54
N SER A 3 -8.89 3.73 5.84
CA SER A 3 -8.42 4.98 6.47
C SER A 3 -7.25 4.63 7.37
N ILE A 4 -6.11 5.29 7.18
CA ILE A 4 -4.90 5.09 7.97
C ILE A 4 -4.76 6.31 8.88
N SER A 5 -4.68 6.05 10.18
CA SER A 5 -4.41 7.07 11.20
C SER A 5 -3.20 6.65 12.04
N PRO A 6 -2.23 7.55 12.30
CA PRO A 6 -2.15 8.92 11.78
C PRO A 6 -1.84 8.96 10.28
N VAL A 7 -2.18 10.07 9.61
CA VAL A 7 -1.68 10.42 8.25
C VAL A 7 -0.17 10.68 8.34
N LEU A 8 0.60 10.30 7.32
CA LEU A 8 2.05 10.54 7.28
C LEU A 8 2.32 12.05 7.26
N THR A 9 3.15 12.48 8.19
CA THR A 9 3.74 13.82 8.24
C THR A 9 5.26 13.70 8.21
N HIS A 10 5.93 14.84 8.16
CA HIS A 10 7.39 14.94 8.17
C HIS A 10 8.07 14.31 9.40
N SER A 11 7.34 14.09 10.51
CA SER A 11 7.92 13.70 11.80
C SER A 11 7.36 12.38 12.37
N ASN A 12 6.41 11.72 11.71
CA ASN A 12 5.69 10.58 12.30
C ASN A 12 5.83 9.24 11.54
N TYR A 13 6.80 9.13 10.62
CA TYR A 13 6.97 7.96 9.74
C TYR A 13 6.83 6.62 10.45
N HIS A 14 7.49 6.42 11.60
CA HIS A 14 7.42 5.15 12.32
C HIS A 14 6.01 4.80 12.81
N ALA A 15 5.22 5.79 13.24
CA ALA A 15 3.84 5.58 13.66
C ALA A 15 2.95 5.27 12.46
N TRP A 16 3.05 6.06 11.40
CA TRP A 16 2.33 5.84 10.14
C TRP A 16 2.65 4.48 9.54
N ALA A 17 3.93 4.09 9.46
CA ALA A 17 4.37 2.82 8.87
C ALA A 17 3.79 1.60 9.61
N ARG A 18 3.71 1.66 10.96
CA ARG A 18 3.04 0.61 11.74
C ARG A 18 1.54 0.53 11.46
N SER A 19 0.86 1.67 11.38
CA SER A 19 -0.57 1.73 11.06
C SER A 19 -0.83 1.22 9.63
N MET A 20 -0.04 1.66 8.66
CA MET A 20 -0.11 1.23 7.26
C MET A 20 0.11 -0.28 7.14
N ARG A 21 1.16 -0.83 7.76
CA ARG A 21 1.43 -2.27 7.77
C ARG A 21 0.25 -3.08 8.31
N ARG A 22 -0.37 -2.62 9.41
CA ARG A 22 -1.57 -3.27 9.98
C ARG A 22 -2.77 -3.19 9.03
N ALA A 23 -3.01 -2.02 8.45
CA ALA A 23 -4.14 -1.81 7.55
C ALA A 23 -4.04 -2.65 6.27
N LEU A 24 -2.83 -2.71 5.67
CA LEU A 24 -2.56 -3.57 4.51
C LEU A 24 -2.61 -5.05 4.87
N GLY A 25 -2.05 -5.43 6.02
CA GLY A 25 -2.11 -6.80 6.54
C GLY A 25 -3.54 -7.30 6.72
N ALA A 26 -4.41 -6.46 7.30
CA ALA A 26 -5.85 -6.79 7.46
C ALA A 26 -6.60 -6.99 6.13
N LYS A 27 -6.00 -6.63 5.00
CA LYS A 27 -6.54 -6.80 3.64
C LYS A 27 -5.75 -7.79 2.79
N ASN A 28 -4.76 -8.49 3.36
CA ASN A 28 -3.82 -9.35 2.63
C ASN A 28 -3.15 -8.60 1.47
N LYS A 29 -2.74 -7.36 1.74
CA LYS A 29 -2.06 -6.49 0.75
C LYS A 29 -0.66 -6.07 1.15
N PHE A 30 -0.20 -6.45 2.35
CA PHE A 30 1.16 -6.09 2.78
C PHE A 30 2.23 -6.75 1.91
N ASP A 31 1.94 -7.96 1.43
CA ASP A 31 2.82 -8.76 0.58
C ASP A 31 3.13 -8.12 -0.79
N PHE A 32 2.32 -7.13 -1.22
CA PHE A 32 2.60 -6.32 -2.40
C PHE A 32 3.66 -5.25 -2.14
N VAL A 33 3.80 -4.80 -0.88
CA VAL A 33 4.73 -3.73 -0.47
C VAL A 33 6.07 -4.30 -0.02
N ASP A 34 6.06 -5.43 0.68
CA ASP A 34 7.31 -6.08 1.13
C ASP A 34 7.98 -6.94 0.05
N GLY A 35 7.34 -7.10 -1.11
CA GLY A 35 7.88 -7.83 -2.27
C GLY A 35 7.69 -9.34 -2.20
N THR A 36 6.97 -9.87 -1.20
CA THR A 36 6.66 -11.30 -1.10
C THR A 36 5.89 -11.81 -2.33
N ILE A 37 4.99 -10.99 -2.89
CA ILE A 37 4.34 -11.26 -4.17
C ILE A 37 5.11 -10.52 -5.28
N PRO A 38 5.94 -11.21 -6.08
CA PRO A 38 6.67 -10.56 -7.16
C PRO A 38 5.73 -10.10 -8.27
N VAL A 39 6.22 -9.15 -9.08
CA VAL A 39 5.54 -8.75 -10.32
C VAL A 39 5.49 -9.95 -11.26
N PRO A 40 4.31 -10.41 -11.71
CA PRO A 40 4.21 -11.47 -12.70
C PRO A 40 4.74 -11.04 -14.07
N ASP A 41 5.05 -12.00 -14.93
CA ASP A 41 5.34 -11.71 -16.33
C ASP A 41 4.14 -11.03 -17.02
N LEU A 42 4.40 -10.20 -18.03
CA LEU A 42 3.37 -9.46 -18.76
C LEU A 42 2.32 -10.37 -19.42
N PHE A 43 2.70 -11.59 -19.80
CA PHE A 43 1.82 -12.58 -20.41
C PHE A 43 1.21 -13.55 -19.40
N ASP A 44 1.57 -13.45 -18.12
CA ASP A 44 0.96 -14.26 -17.06
C ASP A 44 -0.52 -13.86 -16.89
N PRO A 45 -1.46 -14.83 -16.87
CA PRO A 45 -2.89 -14.56 -16.65
C PRO A 45 -3.19 -13.76 -15.38
N SER A 46 -2.32 -13.84 -14.36
CA SER A 46 -2.44 -13.12 -13.10
C SER A 46 -1.97 -11.66 -13.15
N TYR A 47 -1.23 -11.23 -14.19
CA TYR A 47 -0.65 -9.87 -14.28
C TYR A 47 -1.70 -8.77 -14.12
N LYS A 48 -2.85 -8.90 -14.80
CA LYS A 48 -3.94 -7.91 -14.69
C LYS A 48 -4.51 -7.83 -13.27
N ALA A 49 -4.67 -8.97 -12.60
CA ALA A 49 -5.17 -9.02 -11.24
C ALA A 49 -4.16 -8.45 -10.23
N TRP A 50 -2.87 -8.76 -10.44
CA TRP A 50 -1.77 -8.20 -9.66
C TRP A 50 -1.72 -6.67 -9.82
N SER A 51 -1.73 -6.16 -11.06
CA SER A 51 -1.67 -4.74 -11.39
C SER A 51 -2.83 -3.96 -10.73
N ARG A 52 -4.06 -4.50 -10.79
CA ARG A 52 -5.21 -3.91 -10.08
C ARG A 52 -4.98 -3.82 -8.56
N CYS A 53 -4.45 -4.89 -7.95
CA CYS A 53 -4.16 -4.88 -6.52
C CYS A 53 -3.07 -3.85 -6.19
N ASN A 54 -2.03 -3.76 -7.01
CA ASN A 54 -0.97 -2.78 -6.85
C ASN A 54 -1.51 -1.34 -6.92
N MET A 55 -2.38 -1.01 -7.89
CA MET A 55 -3.01 0.31 -7.98
C MET A 55 -3.85 0.67 -6.74
N ILE A 56 -4.54 -0.32 -6.15
CA ILE A 56 -5.31 -0.11 -4.92
C ILE A 56 -4.37 0.20 -3.75
N VAL A 57 -3.26 -0.52 -3.61
CA VAL A 57 -2.26 -0.28 -2.57
C VAL A 57 -1.66 1.12 -2.72
N HIS A 58 -1.30 1.53 -3.94
CA HIS A 58 -0.85 2.89 -4.22
C HIS A 58 -1.89 3.93 -3.80
N SER A 59 -3.17 3.74 -4.16
CA SER A 59 -4.23 4.66 -3.75
C SER A 59 -4.35 4.78 -2.23
N TRP A 60 -4.21 3.69 -1.47
CA TRP A 60 -4.25 3.75 -0.01
C TRP A 60 -3.04 4.43 0.60
N ILE A 61 -1.85 4.24 0.02
CA ILE A 61 -0.64 4.97 0.42
C ILE A 61 -0.85 6.47 0.18
N MET A 62 -1.19 6.88 -1.03
CA MET A 62 -1.38 8.30 -1.37
C MET A 62 -2.46 8.97 -0.51
N ASN A 63 -3.58 8.28 -0.26
CA ASN A 63 -4.67 8.81 0.59
C ASN A 63 -4.35 8.82 2.09
N SER A 64 -3.14 8.43 2.48
CA SER A 64 -2.71 8.38 3.89
C SER A 64 -1.50 9.26 4.17
N VAL A 65 -1.14 10.11 3.23
CA VAL A 65 0.01 11.00 3.28
C VAL A 65 -0.50 12.43 3.24
N GLU A 66 0.14 13.33 3.98
CA GLU A 66 -0.18 14.76 3.94
C GLU A 66 0.09 15.31 2.52
N ASP A 67 -0.76 16.21 2.03
CA ASP A 67 -0.67 16.77 0.66
C ASP A 67 0.69 17.42 0.35
N SER A 68 1.43 17.87 1.37
CA SER A 68 2.77 18.43 1.22
C SER A 68 3.86 17.38 0.91
N ILE A 69 3.57 16.10 1.15
CA ILE A 69 4.46 14.96 0.94
C ILE A 69 4.02 14.11 -0.27
N ALA A 70 2.71 14.06 -0.54
CA ALA A 70 2.10 13.32 -1.65
C ALA A 70 2.53 13.86 -3.03
#